data_AF-K2HBU5-F1
#
_entry.id   AF-K2HBU5-F1
#
_cell.length_a   1.000
_cell.length_b   1.000
_cell.length_c   1.000
_cell.angle_alpha   90.00
_cell.angle_beta   90.00
_cell.angle_gamma   90.00
#
_symmetry.space_group_name_H-M   'P 1'
#
loop_
_entity.id
_entity.type
_entity.pdbx_description
1 polymer ?
#
loop_
_entity_poly.entity_id
_entity_poly.type
_entity_poly.pdbx_seq_one_letter_code
_entity_poly.pdbx_strand_id
1 'polypeptide(L)'
;MYESQTCYIVGESKSPGNNAITKKYDSFFVGFVVDMNSNEIVDVECTAMLDITVHFVHSLFIGKKMTDGETVEQAITTRYFGSSKKALIVAFKQAQLKYYDIMNI
;
A
#
# COMPACT_ATOMS: atom_id res chain seq x y z
N MET A 1 -0.90 -2.40 19.50
CA MET A 1 -1.62 -3.61 19.07
C MET A 1 -2.78 -3.16 18.21
N TYR A 2 -3.12 -3.90 17.15
CA TYR A 2 -4.26 -3.58 16.29
C TYR A 2 -5.56 -4.06 16.90
N GLU A 3 -6.64 -3.29 16.74
CA GLU A 3 -7.97 -3.60 17.25
C GLU A 3 -8.60 -4.79 16.51
N SER A 4 -9.52 -5.52 17.15
CA SER A 4 -10.13 -6.73 16.57
C SER A 4 -10.94 -6.49 15.29
N GLN A 5 -11.44 -5.27 15.09
CA GLN A 5 -12.14 -4.89 13.87
C GLN A 5 -11.22 -4.52 12.70
N THR A 6 -9.90 -4.65 12.86
CA THR A 6 -8.96 -4.42 11.76
C THR A 6 -8.72 -5.69 10.98
N CYS A 7 -8.47 -5.55 9.68
CA CYS A 7 -7.96 -6.63 8.83
C CYS A 7 -6.60 -6.27 8.25
N TYR A 8 -5.79 -7.29 7.98
CA TYR A 8 -4.48 -7.14 7.35
C TYR A 8 -4.52 -7.65 5.91
N ILE A 9 -4.12 -6.80 4.97
CA ILE A 9 -4.25 -7.06 3.54
C ILE A 9 -2.91 -6.77 2.88
N VAL A 10 -2.44 -7.72 2.08
CA VAL A 10 -1.18 -7.57 1.35
C VAL A 10 -1.44 -7.41 -0.14
N GLY A 11 -0.92 -6.31 -0.68
CA GLY A 11 -0.78 -6.07 -2.10
C GLY A 11 0.61 -6.44 -2.58
N GLU A 12 0.71 -7.03 -3.77
CA GLU A 12 1.98 -7.38 -4.40
C GLU A 12 2.09 -6.72 -5.77
N SER A 13 3.31 -6.32 -6.15
CA SER A 13 3.62 -5.93 -7.52
C SER A 13 4.93 -6.55 -7.98
N LYS A 14 4.92 -7.07 -9.22
CA LYS A 14 6.16 -7.46 -9.90
C LYS A 14 6.95 -6.21 -10.24
N SER A 15 8.17 -6.10 -9.71
CA SER A 15 9.07 -5.02 -10.07
C SER A 15 9.47 -5.16 -11.54
N PRO A 16 9.43 -4.10 -12.36
CA PRO A 16 10.03 -4.15 -13.68
C PRO A 16 11.53 -4.44 -13.49
N GLY A 17 12.00 -5.57 -14.03
CA GLY A 17 13.19 -6.32 -13.60
C GLY A 17 14.57 -5.65 -13.71
N ASN A 18 14.74 -4.39 -13.31
CA ASN A 18 16.05 -3.74 -13.25
C ASN A 18 16.15 -2.60 -12.19
N ASN A 19 15.32 -2.61 -11.14
CA ASN A 19 15.42 -1.59 -10.08
C ASN A 19 16.25 -2.10 -8.89
N ALA A 20 17.20 -1.28 -8.43
CA ALA A 20 18.10 -1.59 -7.31
C ALA A 20 17.37 -1.91 -5.98
N ILE A 21 16.08 -1.59 -5.87
CA ILE A 21 15.23 -1.83 -4.71
C ILE A 21 14.92 -3.33 -4.51
N THR A 22 14.85 -4.13 -5.60
CA THR A 22 14.39 -5.53 -5.56
C THR A 22 15.49 -6.59 -5.64
N LYS A 23 16.77 -6.23 -5.53
CA LYS A 23 17.87 -7.23 -5.58
C LYS A 23 17.80 -8.32 -4.49
N LYS A 24 17.00 -8.13 -3.43
CA LYS A 24 16.82 -9.10 -2.33
C LYS A 24 15.46 -9.81 -2.36
N TYR A 25 14.47 -9.27 -3.08
CA TYR A 25 13.11 -9.80 -3.21
C TYR A 25 12.59 -9.44 -4.61
N ASP A 26 12.29 -10.44 -5.44
CA ASP A 26 11.79 -10.25 -6.82
C ASP A 26 10.44 -9.50 -6.91
N SER A 27 9.78 -9.26 -5.77
CA SER A 27 8.47 -8.64 -5.63
C SER A 27 8.48 -7.48 -4.63
N PHE A 28 7.71 -6.43 -4.93
CA PHE A 28 7.42 -5.31 -4.03
C PHE A 28 6.10 -5.59 -3.29
N PHE A 29 6.14 -5.64 -1.96
CA PHE A 29 4.97 -5.89 -1.11
C PHE A 29 4.58 -4.64 -0.35
N VAL A 30 3.28 -4.46 -0.16
CA VAL A 30 2.71 -3.45 0.74
C VAL A 30 1.64 -4.12 1.59
N GLY A 31 1.82 -4.09 2.90
CA GLY A 31 0.84 -4.55 3.87
C GLY A 31 0.04 -3.37 4.41
N PHE A 32 -1.28 -3.52 4.46
CA PHE A 32 -2.22 -2.52 4.96
C PHE A 32 -2.98 -3.09 6.14
N VAL A 33 -3.12 -2.32 7.22
CA VAL A 33 -4.08 -2.59 8.29
C VAL A 33 -5.25 -1.63 8.10
N VAL A 34 -6.46 -2.18 7.96
CA VAL A 34 -7.66 -1.40 7.66
C VAL A 34 -8.70 -1.63 8.75
N ASP A 35 -9.23 -0.56 9.33
CA ASP A 35 -10.40 -0.63 10.20
C ASP A 35 -11.65 -0.91 9.34
N MET A 36 -12.27 -2.07 9.54
CA MET A 36 -13.36 -2.54 8.67
C MET A 36 -14.67 -1.75 8.85
N ASN A 37 -14.82 -0.99 9.94
CA ASN A 37 -16.03 -0.20 10.17
C ASN A 37 -15.97 1.13 9.39
N SER A 38 -14.80 1.77 9.40
CA SER A 38 -14.57 3.09 8.78
C SER A 38 -14.00 2.99 7.36
N ASN A 39 -13.46 1.83 6.99
CA ASN A 39 -12.59 1.58 5.84
C ASN A 39 -11.26 2.33 5.90
N GLU A 40 -10.87 2.88 7.06
CA GLU A 40 -9.66 3.67 7.21
C GLU A 40 -8.42 2.79 7.28
N ILE A 41 -7.38 3.17 6.53
CA ILE A 41 -6.05 2.57 6.64
C ILE A 41 -5.39 3.15 7.90
N VAL A 42 -5.25 2.31 8.92
CA VAL A 42 -4.72 2.67 10.23
C VAL A 42 -3.23 2.37 10.38
N ASP A 43 -2.69 1.49 9.52
CA ASP A 43 -1.25 1.24 9.42
C ASP A 43 -0.88 0.73 8.02
N VAL A 44 0.37 0.94 7.62
CA VAL A 44 0.91 0.45 6.34
C VAL A 44 2.43 0.28 6.41
N GLU A 45 2.93 -0.78 5.79
CA GLU A 45 4.37 -0.99 5.61
C GLU A 45 4.65 -1.53 4.21
N CYS A 46 5.83 -1.22 3.66
CA CYS A 46 6.25 -1.71 2.36
C CYS A 46 7.69 -2.20 2.36
N THR A 47 8.01 -3.09 1.42
CA THR A 47 9.39 -3.48 1.18
C THR A 47 10.19 -2.33 0.59
N ALA A 48 11.11 -1.74 1.37
CA ALA A 48 12.05 -0.74 0.89
C ALA A 48 13.39 -0.87 1.63
N MET A 49 14.48 -0.42 0.97
CA MET A 49 15.83 -0.46 1.56
C MET A 49 16.08 0.70 2.54
N LEU A 50 15.40 1.83 2.35
CA LEU A 50 15.58 3.03 3.15
C LEU A 50 14.34 3.26 4.01
N ASP A 51 14.52 3.43 5.31
CA ASP A 51 13.42 3.69 6.25
C ASP A 51 12.65 4.96 5.90
N ILE A 52 13.33 5.99 5.36
CA ILE A 52 12.65 7.20 4.89
C ILE A 52 11.63 6.91 3.78
N THR A 53 11.87 5.88 2.97
CA THR A 53 10.90 5.46 1.94
C THR A 53 9.69 4.81 2.60
N VAL A 54 9.90 3.96 3.59
CA VAL A 54 8.81 3.33 4.36
C VAL A 54 7.95 4.39 5.04
N HIS A 55 8.56 5.32 5.77
CA HIS A 55 7.85 6.41 6.45
C HIS A 55 7.11 7.34 5.48
N PHE A 56 7.71 7.64 4.33
CA PHE A 56 7.05 8.48 3.33
C PHE A 56 5.84 7.77 2.73
N VAL A 57 5.98 6.49 2.37
CA VAL A 57 4.87 5.64 1.90
C VAL A 57 3.78 5.60 2.96
N HIS A 58 4.12 5.41 4.23
CA HIS A 58 3.18 5.46 5.35
C HIS A 58 2.35 6.76 5.36
N SER A 59 3.00 7.91 5.21
CA SER A 59 2.32 9.22 5.14
C SER A 59 1.39 9.42 3.93
N LEU A 60 1.40 8.53 2.93
CA LEU A 60 0.48 8.60 1.78
C LEU A 60 -0.87 7.94 2.09
N PHE A 61 -0.89 6.94 2.97
CA PHE A 61 -2.07 6.09 3.18
C PHE A 61 -2.76 6.29 4.53
N ILE A 62 -2.04 6.62 5.60
CA ILE A 62 -2.67 6.75 6.92
C ILE A 62 -3.79 7.78 6.90
N GLY A 63 -4.95 7.39 7.47
CA GLY A 63 -6.15 8.20 7.52
C GLY A 63 -6.91 8.28 6.19
N LYS A 64 -6.44 7.61 5.13
CA LYS A 64 -7.19 7.45 3.88
C LYS A 64 -8.08 6.22 3.98
N LYS A 65 -9.17 6.25 3.21
CA LYS A 65 -10.04 5.09 3.10
C LYS A 65 -9.51 4.14 2.04
N MET A 66 -9.52 2.84 2.33
CA MET A 66 -9.21 1.80 1.37
C MET A 66 -10.16 1.83 0.16
N THR A 67 -11.36 2.38 0.32
CA THR A 67 -12.35 2.59 -0.76
C THR A 67 -12.11 3.84 -1.61
N ASP A 68 -11.23 4.75 -1.19
CA ASP A 68 -10.98 6.02 -1.87
C ASP A 68 -9.72 5.91 -2.76
N GLY A 69 -9.83 5.07 -3.79
CA GLY A 69 -8.70 4.74 -4.66
C GLY A 69 -8.14 5.93 -5.44
N GLU A 70 -9.02 6.84 -5.89
CA GLU A 70 -8.63 8.01 -6.67
C GLU A 70 -7.78 8.98 -5.86
N THR A 71 -8.18 9.30 -4.63
CA THR A 71 -7.41 10.19 -3.74
C THR A 71 -6.05 9.61 -3.43
N VAL A 72 -5.97 8.29 -3.19
CA VAL A 72 -4.72 7.59 -2.89
C VAL A 72 -3.79 7.58 -4.11
N GLU A 73 -4.30 7.23 -5.30
CA GLU A 73 -3.51 7.21 -6.53
C GLU A 73 -2.99 8.60 -6.90
N GLN A 74 -3.80 9.64 -6.67
CA GLN A 74 -3.38 11.03 -6.86
C GLN A 74 -2.27 11.43 -5.89
N ALA A 75 -2.37 11.06 -4.60
CA ALA A 75 -1.35 11.34 -3.61
C ALA A 75 -0.01 10.66 -3.98
N ILE A 76 -0.04 9.40 -4.41
CA ILE A 76 1.15 8.68 -4.88
C ILE A 76 1.74 9.37 -6.11
N THR A 77 0.92 9.71 -7.10
CA THR A 77 1.39 10.27 -8.37
C THR A 77 2.05 11.63 -8.21
N THR A 78 1.52 12.47 -7.30
CA THR A 78 1.97 13.85 -7.06
C THR A 78 3.06 14.01 -6.02
N ARG A 79 3.18 13.08 -5.05
CA ARG A 79 4.13 13.22 -3.93
C ARG A 79 5.28 12.22 -3.97
N TYR A 80 5.06 11.02 -4.53
CA TYR A 80 6.05 9.94 -4.45
C TYR A 80 6.80 9.74 -5.77
N PHE A 81 7.98 10.34 -5.92
CA PHE A 81 8.79 10.23 -7.16
C PHE A 81 9.84 9.10 -7.13
N GLY A 82 9.62 8.06 -6.31
CA GLY A 82 10.51 6.91 -6.25
C GLY A 82 10.35 5.96 -7.45
N SER A 83 11.38 5.16 -7.73
CA SER A 83 11.38 4.20 -8.84
C SER A 83 10.33 3.08 -8.69
N SER A 84 9.84 2.84 -7.47
CA SER A 84 8.72 1.92 -7.20
C SER A 84 7.34 2.56 -7.31
N LYS A 85 7.18 3.80 -7.81
CA LYS A 85 5.86 4.47 -7.94
C LYS A 85 4.79 3.58 -8.59
N LYS A 86 5.11 3.00 -9.75
CA LYS A 86 4.18 2.11 -10.46
C LYS A 86 3.88 0.84 -9.67
N ALA A 87 4.89 0.27 -9.02
CA ALA A 87 4.73 -0.92 -8.19
C ALA A 87 3.83 -0.65 -6.98
N LEU A 88 3.96 0.53 -6.35
CA LEU A 88 3.12 0.97 -5.25
C LEU A 88 1.65 1.11 -5.65
N ILE A 89 1.37 1.73 -6.80
CA ILE A 89 0.00 1.85 -7.32
C ILE A 89 -0.59 0.46 -7.60
N VAL A 90 0.17 -0.44 -8.22
CA VAL A 90 -0.30 -1.80 -8.54
C VAL A 90 -0.56 -2.61 -7.27
N ALA A 91 0.35 -2.56 -6.29
CA ALA A 91 0.19 -3.27 -5.02
C ALA A 91 -1.05 -2.75 -4.27
N PHE A 92 -1.24 -1.43 -4.20
CA PHE A 92 -2.43 -0.84 -3.59
C PHE A 92 -3.72 -1.29 -4.30
N LYS A 93 -3.78 -1.24 -5.63
CA LYS A 93 -4.96 -1.68 -6.40
C LYS A 93 -5.30 -3.15 -6.15
N GLN A 94 -4.30 -4.02 -6.06
CA GLN A 94 -4.54 -5.42 -5.70
C GLN A 94 -5.08 -5.58 -4.28
N ALA A 95 -4.51 -4.87 -3.30
CA ALA A 95 -5.00 -4.91 -1.93
C ALA A 95 -6.44 -4.37 -1.84
N GLN A 96 -6.75 -3.31 -2.59
CA GLN A 96 -8.08 -2.71 -2.65
C GLN A 96 -9.13 -3.69 -3.22
N LEU A 97 -8.81 -4.42 -4.29
CA LEU A 97 -9.70 -5.45 -4.82
C LEU A 97 -10.00 -6.55 -3.78
N LYS A 98 -8.96 -7.05 -3.08
CA LYS A 98 -9.14 -8.02 -1.99
C LYS A 98 -10.01 -7.45 -0.87
N TYR A 99 -9.85 -6.16 -0.55
CA TYR A 99 -10.66 -5.50 0.46
C TYR A 99 -12.15 -5.45 0.07
N TYR A 100 -12.45 -5.10 -1.19
CA TYR A 100 -13.81 -5.10 -1.71
C TYR A 100 -14.45 -6.49 -1.64
N ASP A 101 -13.72 -7.54 -2.00
CA ASP A 101 -14.19 -8.92 -1.87
C ASP A 101 -14.52 -9.29 -0.42
N ILE A 102 -13.67 -8.91 0.55
CA ILE A 102 -13.87 -9.17 1.98
C ILE A 102 -15.10 -8.41 2.51
N MET A 103 -15.26 -7.16 2.08
CA MET A 103 -16.33 -6.27 2.54
C MET A 103 -17.66 -6.45 1.80
N ASN A 104 -17.66 -7.20 0.68
CA ASN A 104 -18.80 -7.37 -0.23
C ASN A 104 -19.35 -6.03 -0.76
N ILE A 105 -18.46 -5.15 -1.24
CA ILE A 105 -18.77 -3.81 -1.79
C ILE A 105 -18.21 -3.60 -3.19
#